data_AF-A0A9E4PHQ5-F1
#
_entry.id   AF-A0A9E4PHQ5-F1
#
_cell.length_a   1.000
_cell.length_b   1.000
_cell.length_c   1.000
_cell.angle_alpha   90.00
_cell.angle_beta   90.00
_cell.angle_gamma   90.00
#
_symmetry.space_group_name_H-M   'P 1'
#
loop_
_entity.id
_entity.type
_entity.pdbx_description
1 polymer ?
#
loop_
_entity_poly.entity_id
_entity_poly.type
_entity_poly.pdbx_seq_one_letter_code
_entity_poly.pdbx_strand_id
1 'polypeptide(L)' 'MKVYDVSVPLRTNMPTYEGEPGPTLEFSKLLSRGDSATVSVLSLGSHTGTHVDAPSHFIDGAHGVE' A
#
# COMPACT_ATOMS: atom_id res chain seq x y z
N MET A 1 10.02 -26.03 8.05
CA MET A 1 10.85 -24.79 7.97
C MET A 1 10.06 -23.66 8.59
N LYS A 2 10.66 -22.83 9.44
CA LYS A 2 9.98 -21.70 10.08
C LYS A 2 10.13 -20.46 9.19
N VAL A 3 9.03 -19.74 8.94
CA VAL A 3 9.01 -18.47 8.22
C VAL A 3 9.03 -17.33 9.25
N TYR A 4 9.78 -16.28 8.93
CA TYR A 4 9.82 -15.04 9.70
C TYR A 4 9.30 -13.91 8.81
N ASP A 5 8.35 -13.15 9.32
CA ASP A 5 7.88 -11.93 8.67
C ASP A 5 8.87 -10.80 8.95
N VAL A 6 9.34 -10.16 7.88
CA VAL A 6 10.28 -9.03 7.91
C VAL A 6 9.65 -7.77 7.32
N SER A 7 8.32 -7.77 7.13
CA SER A 7 7.59 -6.67 6.53
C SER A 7 7.17 -5.64 7.58
N VAL A 8 7.15 -4.37 7.20
CA VAL A 8 6.58 -3.31 8.03
C VAL A 8 5.05 -3.30 7.87
N PRO A 9 4.26 -3.33 8.96
CA PRO A 9 2.81 -3.24 8.86
C PRO A 9 2.35 -1.93 8.21
N LEU A 10 1.48 -2.04 7.19
CA LEU A 10 0.84 -0.89 6.55
C LEU A 10 -0.22 -0.30 7.47
N ARG A 11 -0.14 1.02 7.70
CA ARG A 11 -1.11 1.76 8.50
C ARG A 11 -1.17 3.21 8.05
N THR A 12 -2.32 3.85 8.26
CA THR A 12 -2.44 5.30 8.12
C THR A 12 -1.45 6.00 9.05
N ASN A 13 -0.92 7.13 8.62
CA ASN A 13 0.09 7.92 9.36
C ASN A 13 1.42 7.20 9.64
N MET A 14 1.75 6.13 8.91
CA MET A 14 3.12 5.61 8.92
C MET A 14 4.08 6.61 8.24
N PRO A 15 5.39 6.57 8.57
CA PRO A 15 6.37 7.37 7.85
C PRO A 15 6.33 7.08 6.34
N THR A 16 6.31 8.13 5.55
CA THR A 16 6.42 8.11 4.08
C THR A 16 7.48 9.10 3.63
N TYR A 17 7.79 9.08 2.33
CA TYR A 17 8.69 10.07 1.76
C TYR A 17 8.11 11.48 1.90
N GLU A 18 8.98 12.46 2.12
CA GLU A 18 8.56 13.84 2.35
C GLU A 18 7.85 14.40 1.12
N GLY A 19 6.66 14.96 1.34
CA GLY A 19 5.82 15.53 0.27
C GLY A 19 4.95 14.52 -0.48
N GLU A 20 5.12 13.22 -0.27
CA GLU A 20 4.25 12.20 -0.87
C GLU A 20 2.99 11.93 -0.02
N PRO A 21 1.85 11.61 -0.65
CA PRO A 21 0.65 11.24 0.09
C PRO A 21 0.90 9.95 0.87
N GLY A 22 0.55 9.98 2.16
CA GLY A 22 0.55 8.78 2.99
C GLY A 22 -0.50 7.76 2.55
N PRO A 23 -0.37 6.48 2.95
CA PRO A 23 -1.38 5.47 2.64
C PRO A 23 -2.73 5.84 3.29
N THR A 24 -3.81 5.73 2.51
CA THR A 24 -5.18 5.92 2.98
C THR A 24 -5.97 4.63 2.96
N LEU A 25 -6.87 4.51 3.92
CA LEU A 25 -7.80 3.40 4.02
C LEU A 25 -9.20 3.95 4.15
N GLU A 26 -10.02 3.67 3.14
CA GLU A 26 -11.43 4.06 3.09
C GLU A 26 -12.30 2.82 3.04
N PHE A 27 -13.59 2.95 3.38
CA PHE A 27 -14.53 1.84 3.30
C PHE A 27 -15.59 2.12 2.24
N SER A 28 -15.61 1.26 1.21
CA SER A 28 -16.66 1.27 0.19
C SER A 28 -17.91 0.52 0.65
N LYS A 29 -17.77 -0.43 1.56
CA LYS A 29 -18.87 -1.13 2.24
C LYS A 29 -18.56 -1.38 3.71
N LEU A 30 -19.56 -1.34 4.58
CA LEU A 30 -19.45 -1.65 6.00
C LEU A 30 -20.68 -2.43 6.49
N LEU A 31 -20.46 -3.56 7.15
CA LEU A 31 -21.53 -4.30 7.83
C LEU A 31 -22.30 -3.42 8.83
N SER A 32 -21.62 -2.49 9.50
CA SER A 32 -22.24 -1.55 10.43
C SER A 32 -23.18 -0.53 9.77
N ARG A 33 -23.07 -0.34 8.45
CA ARG A 33 -23.99 0.47 7.64
C ARG A 33 -25.14 -0.36 7.04
N GLY A 34 -25.19 -1.67 7.31
CA GLY A 34 -26.16 -2.60 6.75
C GLY A 34 -25.77 -3.19 5.40
N ASP A 35 -24.54 -2.99 4.93
CA ASP A 35 -24.05 -3.62 3.71
C ASP A 35 -23.86 -5.13 3.90
N SER A 36 -23.69 -5.88 2.81
CA SER A 36 -23.49 -7.33 2.85
C SER A 36 -22.08 -7.78 3.28
N ALA A 37 -21.12 -6.85 3.36
CA ALA A 37 -19.73 -7.11 3.73
C ALA A 37 -19.04 -5.82 4.19
N THR A 38 -17.89 -5.97 4.84
CA THR A 38 -16.94 -4.87 5.05
C THR A 38 -15.87 -4.93 3.97
N VAL A 39 -15.77 -3.87 3.16
CA VAL A 39 -14.80 -3.78 2.06
C VAL A 39 -14.07 -2.46 2.16
N SER A 40 -12.75 -2.54 2.29
CA SER A 40 -11.86 -1.38 2.29
C SER A 40 -11.26 -1.13 0.91
N VAL A 41 -11.00 0.14 0.61
CA VAL A 41 -10.17 0.61 -0.50
C VAL A 41 -8.89 1.17 0.09
N LEU A 42 -7.76 0.64 -0.36
CA LEU A 42 -6.43 1.09 0.03
C LEU A 42 -5.83 1.90 -1.11
N SER A 43 -5.31 3.09 -0.81
CA SER A 43 -4.49 3.89 -1.72
C SER A 43 -3.13 4.13 -1.08
N LEU A 44 -2.05 3.97 -1.85
CA LEU A 44 -0.67 4.10 -1.37
C LEU A 44 0.28 4.39 -2.54
N GLY A 45 1.38 5.09 -2.26
CA GLY A 45 2.52 5.15 -3.18
C GLY A 45 3.26 3.81 -3.22
N SER A 46 3.90 3.49 -4.36
CA SER A 46 4.67 2.25 -4.53
C SER A 46 5.83 2.11 -3.54
N HIS A 47 6.34 3.22 -3.01
CA HIS A 47 7.45 3.29 -2.05
C HIS A 47 6.97 3.34 -0.59
N THR A 48 5.80 2.75 -0.30
CA THR A 48 5.24 2.71 1.07
C THR A 48 5.60 1.40 1.77
N GLY A 49 6.24 1.48 2.94
CA GLY A 49 6.57 0.30 3.74
C GLY A 49 7.59 -0.61 3.07
N THR A 50 7.48 -1.92 3.28
CA THR A 50 8.37 -2.90 2.62
C THR A 50 7.94 -3.07 1.16
N HIS A 51 8.80 -2.68 0.23
CA HIS A 51 8.51 -2.65 -1.21
C HIS A 51 9.73 -3.04 -2.06
N VAL A 52 9.55 -3.05 -3.38
CA VAL A 52 10.61 -3.25 -4.37
C VAL A 52 10.52 -2.17 -5.44
N ASP A 53 11.67 -1.78 -5.98
CA ASP A 53 11.75 -0.80 -7.07
C ASP A 53 11.87 -1.50 -8.41
N ALA A 54 11.10 -1.04 -9.39
CA ALA A 54 11.29 -1.42 -10.79
C ALA A 54 12.28 -0.49 -11.49
N PRO A 55 12.92 -0.91 -12.60
CA PRO A 55 13.73 -0.04 -13.44
C PRO A 55 13.01 1.24 -13.88
N SER A 56 11.71 1.16 -14.16
CA SER A 56 10.87 2.30 -14.54
C SER A 56 10.79 3.40 -13.48
N HIS A 57 11.17 3.11 -12.22
CA HIS A 57 11.24 4.12 -11.17
C HIS A 57 12.25 5.24 -11.50
N PHE A 58 13.33 4.90 -12.21
CA PHE A 58 14.41 5.85 -12.55
C PHE A 58 14.67 5.99 -14.06
N ILE A 59 14.16 5.08 -14.88
CA ILE A 59 14.45 5.04 -16.33
C ILE A 59 13.13 5.09 -17.10
N ASP A 60 12.89 6.22 -17.78
CA ASP A 60 11.70 6.40 -18.62
C ASP A 60 11.62 5.33 -19.72
N GLY A 61 10.44 4.74 -19.87
CA GLY A 61 10.17 3.63 -20.80
C GLY A 61 10.73 2.25 -20.40
N ALA A 62 11.41 2.11 -19.25
CA ALA A 62 11.87 0.81 -18.77
C ALA A 62 10.73 -0.05 -18.17
N HIS A 63 11.03 -1.32 -17.91
CA HIS A 63 10.04 -2.28 -17.40
C HIS A 63 9.54 -1.94 -15.98
N GLY A 64 8.26 -2.24 -15.73
CA GLY A 64 7.64 -2.20 -14.41
C GLY A 64 7.90 -3.47 -13.59
N VAL A 65 7.16 -3.64 -12.50
CA VAL A 65 7.26 -4.81 -11.60
C VAL A 65 6.58 -6.06 -12.18
N GLU A 66 5.68 -5.90 -13.16
CA GLU A 66 4.90 -6.97 -13.81
C GLU A 66 5.75 -8.02 -14.55
#